data_AF-A0A3D5LIV7-F1
#
_entry.id   AF-A0A3D5LIV7-F1
#
_cell.length_a   1.000
_cell.length_b   1.000
_cell.length_c   1.000
_cell.angle_alpha   90.00
_cell.angle_beta   90.00
_cell.angle_gamma   90.00
#
_symmetry.space_group_name_H-M   'P 1'
#
loop_
_entity.id
_entity.type
_entity.pdbx_description
1 polymer ?
#
loop_
_entity_poly.entity_id
_entity_poly.type
_entity_poly.pdbx_seq_one_letter_code
_entity_poly.pdbx_strand_id
1 'polypeptide(L)' 'MGKYLKHYQEDLKIASLSIEKVSRSGYEIKFDMNLPGCPINIKDTHKVLLDGVIRVRDKAKRQIQKYLEKLRGY' A
#
# COMPACT_ATOMS: atom_id res chain seq x y z
N MET A 1 -26.93 -12.60 13.04
CA MET A 1 -25.49 -12.27 12.90
C MET A 1 -24.98 -12.28 11.44
N GLY A 2 -25.48 -13.12 10.52
CA GLY A 2 -25.00 -13.15 9.13
C GLY A 2 -25.42 -12.00 8.19
N LYS A 3 -26.15 -10.99 8.65
CA LYS A 3 -26.61 -9.84 7.82
C LYS A 3 -25.63 -8.65 7.78
N TYR A 4 -24.68 -8.57 8.72
CA TYR A 4 -23.69 -7.48 8.78
C TYR A 4 -22.34 -7.84 8.14
N LEU A 5 -22.10 -9.13 7.85
CA LEU A 5 -20.84 -9.62 7.27
C LEU A 5 -20.83 -9.66 5.74
N LYS A 6 -21.98 -9.39 5.08
CA LYS A 6 -22.05 -9.35 3.60
C LYS A 6 -21.41 -8.09 3.01
N HIS A 7 -21.38 -6.98 3.75
CA HIS A 7 -20.71 -5.74 3.32
C HIS A 7 -19.20 -5.75 3.61
N TYR A 8 -18.73 -6.64 4.49
CA TYR A 8 -17.31 -6.74 4.87
C TYR A 8 -16.44 -7.38 3.77
N GLN A 9 -17.04 -8.07 2.80
CA GLN A 9 -16.32 -8.56 1.62
C GLN A 9 -15.92 -7.41 0.67
N GLU A 10 -16.62 -6.28 0.69
CA GLU A 10 -16.34 -5.07 -0.09
C GLU A 10 -15.41 -4.08 0.63
N ASP A 11 -15.11 -4.29 1.92
CA ASP A 11 -13.89 -3.78 2.61
C ASP A 11 -12.61 -4.45 2.06
N LEU A 12 -12.69 -4.96 0.83
CA LEU A 12 -11.62 -5.42 -0.03
C LEU A 12 -10.48 -4.42 0.09
N LYS A 13 -9.39 -4.94 0.65
CA LYS A 13 -8.04 -4.39 0.58
C LYS A 13 -7.66 -4.22 -0.89
N ILE A 14 -8.16 -3.17 -1.54
CA ILE A 14 -7.75 -2.77 -2.88
C ILE A 14 -6.38 -2.13 -2.67
N ALA A 15 -5.35 -2.93 -2.93
CA ALA A 15 -3.99 -2.44 -3.08
C ALA A 15 -3.70 -2.35 -4.58
N SER A 16 -3.32 -1.18 -5.06
CA SER A 16 -2.85 -0.97 -6.43
C SER A 16 -1.36 -0.64 -6.44
N LEU A 17 -0.65 -1.22 -7.40
CA LEU A 17 0.73 -0.88 -7.71
C LEU A 17 0.78 -0.38 -9.15
N SER A 18 1.18 0.88 -9.33
CA SER A 18 1.39 1.48 -10.64
C SER A 18 2.88 1.72 -10.84
N ILE A 19 3.39 1.27 -11.99
CA ILE A 19 4.80 1.45 -12.37
C ILE A 19 4.82 2.16 -13.72
N GLU A 20 5.43 3.34 -13.75
CA GLU A 20 5.56 4.16 -14.95
C GLU A 20 7.04 4.39 -15.24
N LYS A 21 7.46 4.15 -16.49
CA LYS A 21 8.81 4.52 -16.92
C LYS A 21 8.83 6.01 -17.24
N VAL A 22 9.62 6.77 -16.51
CA VAL A 22 9.77 8.22 -16.69
C VAL A 22 11.07 8.48 -17.43
N SER A 23 11.02 9.26 -18.52
CA SER A 23 12.20 9.57 -19.32
C SER A 23 13.27 10.24 -18.45
N ARG A 24 14.53 9.79 -18.58
CA ARG A 24 15.73 10.23 -17.83
C ARG A 24 15.74 9.97 -16.31
N SER A 25 14.58 9.77 -15.68
CA SER A 25 14.46 9.60 -14.21
C SER A 25 14.28 8.15 -13.75
N GLY A 26 14.11 7.21 -14.68
CA GLY A 26 13.98 5.78 -14.39
C GLY A 26 12.53 5.35 -14.27
N TYR A 27 12.13 4.88 -13.10
CA TYR A 27 10.80 4.32 -12.83
C TYR A 27 10.13 5.08 -11.68
N GLU A 28 8.92 5.53 -11.92
CA GLU A 28 8.01 6.00 -10.87
C GLU A 28 7.13 4.83 -10.44
N ILE A 29 7.10 4.57 -9.13
CA ILE A 29 6.38 3.46 -8.52
C ILE A 29 5.43 4.05 -7.49
N LYS A 30 4.13 3.77 -7.65
CA LYS A 30 3.07 4.19 -6.74
C LYS A 30 2.39 2.97 -6.16
N PHE A 31 2.28 2.92 -4.85
CA PHE A 31 1.52 1.91 -4.13
C PHE A 31 0.45 2.59 -3.31
N ASP A 32 -0.81 2.25 -3.58
CA ASP A 32 -1.95 2.77 -2.86
C ASP A 32 -2.71 1.59 -2.27
N MET A 33 -3.07 1.66 -0.99
CA MET A 33 -3.80 0.63 -0.28
C MET A 33 -4.76 1.28 0.69
N ASN A 34 -6.03 0.89 0.62
CA ASN A 34 -7.02 1.36 1.56
C ASN A 34 -7.15 0.37 2.74
N LEU A 35 -6.80 0.83 3.95
CA LEU A 35 -7.14 0.14 5.20
C LEU A 35 -8.23 0.93 5.93
N PRO A 36 -9.12 0.29 6.71
CA PRO A 36 -10.14 0.98 7.48
C PRO A 36 -9.52 2.06 8.38
N GLY A 37 -9.83 3.34 8.09
CA GLY A 37 -9.33 4.49 8.82
C GLY A 37 -7.84 4.82 8.60
N CYS A 38 -7.15 4.17 7.65
CA CYS A 38 -5.73 4.40 7.40
C CYS A 38 -5.36 4.16 5.92
N PRO A 39 -5.55 5.15 5.03
CA PRO A 39 -5.05 5.04 3.66
C PRO A 39 -3.52 5.04 3.65
N ILE A 40 -2.94 4.11 2.90
CA ILE A 40 -1.51 3.95 2.68
C ILE A 40 -1.22 4.37 1.24
N ASN A 41 -0.52 5.49 1.04
CA ASN A 41 -0.11 5.98 -0.27
C ASN A 41 1.41 6.18 -0.27
N ILE A 42 2.11 5.48 -1.16
CA ILE A 42 3.56 5.49 -1.25
C ILE A 42 3.95 5.78 -2.69
N LYS A 43 4.73 6.84 -2.88
CA LYS A 43 5.33 7.18 -4.17
C LYS A 43 6.85 7.13 -4.05
N ASP A 44 7.51 6.51 -5.02
CA ASP A 44 8.97 6.42 -5.09
C ASP A 44 9.44 6.54 -6.54
N THR A 45 10.55 7.22 -6.77
CA THR A 45 11.21 7.29 -8.09
C THR A 45 12.59 6.66 -7.96
N HIS A 46 12.88 5.67 -8.81
CA HIS A 46 14.15 4.94 -8.75
C HIS A 46 14.71 4.63 -10.14
N LYS A 47 16.04 4.72 -10.29
CA LYS A 47 16.71 4.40 -11.57
C LYS A 47 16.59 2.92 -11.92
N VAL A 48 16.70 2.07 -10.91
CA VAL A 48 16.58 0.60 -11.02
C VAL A 48 15.21 0.19 -10.51
N LEU A 49 14.40 -0.46 -11.36
CA LEU A 49 13.03 -0.84 -11.02
C LEU A 49 12.95 -1.73 -9.78
N LEU A 50 13.75 -2.79 -9.73
CA LEU A 50 13.71 -3.78 -8.63
C LEU A 50 14.00 -3.13 -7.28
N ASP A 51 15.04 -2.30 -7.20
CA ASP A 51 15.39 -1.57 -5.98
C ASP A 51 14.26 -0.65 -5.54
N GLY A 52 13.60 0.03 -6.48
CA GLY A 52 12.45 0.87 -6.19
C GLY A 52 11.26 0.07 -5.64
N VAL A 53 10.97 -1.09 -6.24
CA VAL A 53 9.89 -1.98 -5.77
C VAL A 53 10.19 -2.51 -4.36
N ILE A 54 11.43 -2.91 -4.09
CA ILE A 54 11.88 -3.34 -2.76
C ILE A 54 11.68 -2.22 -1.74
N ARG A 55 12.05 -0.99 -2.10
CA ARG A 55 11.91 0.18 -1.23
C ARG A 55 10.45 0.50 -0.92
N VAL A 56 9.58 0.45 -1.93
CA VAL A 56 8.13 0.64 -1.77
C VAL A 56 7.51 -0.46 -0.89
N ARG A 57 7.88 -1.73 -1.11
CA ARG A 57 7.45 -2.86 -0.27
C ARG A 57 7.82 -2.65 1.19
N ASP A 58 9.06 -2.24 1.46
CA ASP A 58 9.53 -2.06 2.84
C ASP A 58 8.83 -0.89 3.54
N LYS A 59 8.56 0.21 2.81
CA LYS A 59 7.72 1.32 3.30
C LYS A 59 6.30 0.85 3.61
N ALA A 60 5.67 0.09 2.70
CA ALA A 60 4.32 -0.45 2.88
C ALA A 60 4.23 -1.35 4.11
N LYS A 61 5.18 -2.30 4.24
CA LYS A 61 5.25 -3.20 5.39
C LYS A 61 5.33 -2.45 6.72
N ARG A 62 6.14 -1.39 6.79
CA ARG A 62 6.25 -0.54 7.99
C ARG A 62 4.94 0.17 8.32
N GLN A 63 4.25 0.72 7.32
CA GLN A 63 2.98 1.42 7.55
C GLN A 63 1.86 0.47 7.96
N ILE A 64 1.76 -0.70 7.34
CA ILE A 64 0.82 -1.76 7.73
C ILE A 64 1.11 -2.24 9.15
N GLN A 65 2.39 -2.45 9.50
CA GLN A 65 2.76 -2.86 10.85
C GLN A 65 2.34 -1.82 11.90
N LYS A 66 2.61 -0.54 11.66
CA LYS A 66 2.15 0.56 12.54
C LYS A 66 0.63 0.59 12.69
N TYR A 67 -0.11 0.31 11.62
CA TYR A 67 -1.56 0.20 11.67
C TYR A 67 -2.02 -0.96 12.57
N LEU A 68 -1.42 -2.14 12.40
CA LEU A 68 -1.74 -3.32 13.22
C LEU A 68 -1.38 -3.11 14.70
N GLU A 69 -0.27 -2.43 14.98
CA GLU A 69 0.12 -2.07 16.35
C GLU A 69 -0.90 -1.14 17.01
N LYS A 70 -1.41 -0.14 16.28
CA LYS A 70 -2.50 0.73 16.77
C LYS A 70 -3.77 -0.06 17.09
N LEU A 71 -4.13 -1.05 16.26
CA LEU A 71 -5.30 -1.90 16.52
C LEU A 71 -5.14 -2.82 17.73
N ARG A 72 -3.90 -3.21 18.08
CA ARG A 72 -3.63 -4.06 19.26
C ARG A 72 -3.54 -3.30 20.57
N GLY A 73 -3.36 -1.98 20.52
CA GLY A 73 -3.32 -1.10 21.69
C GLY A 73 -4.68 -0.54 22.11
N TYR A 74 -5.75 -0.91 21.41
CA TYR A 74 -7.16 -0.70 21.75
C TYR A 74 -7.79 -2.02 22.18
#